data_AF-A4L2V7-F1
#
_entry.id   AF-A4L2V7-F1
#
_cell.length_a   1.000
_cell.length_b   1.000
_cell.length_c   1.000
_cell.angle_alpha   90.00
_cell.angle_beta   90.00
_cell.angle_gamma   90.00
#
_symmetry.space_group_name_H-M   'P 1'
#
loop_
_entity.id
_entity.type
_entity.pdbx_description
1 polymer ?
#
loop_
_entity_poly.entity_id
_entity_poly.type
_entity_poly.pdbx_seq_one_letter_code
_entity_poly.pdbx_strand_id
1 'polypeptide(L)'
;MSSITFENSFQGSFRDMGESHISIHSGQHDNMVDGEDPIIELRGNSVSDSSWALMIAKATSQGVVSPKDWPEYNRKIPDKKRRKKDYNDYLLTLCSKPIKRLKATQTAKNTPKAQRTKISQELASVDRDHVLNDGSLWYVAKVDDRPDNVGKKEWREFEVEALTRFDKDPTYRMLNPGTYRSEIHLDERGEIHKQDLAVWFRPDSRGRVQYSKTSTIQDVLLKLYGGNKDELDRRVSLVSEITNNIDKTPGQERADTKLWRSVKSNQQPTRMLHAGKRYNSAMITLWRYENVRILRDTALQVAKERGIDYQVSDRYETDGVHRSRDIYMQHQQAKDSLHGEQLKKKRAQYATGKLIDAINDIYRDTLKRDPGASESPLEQTNKIINHLNEIKEESKRIQRENDRQQQQLDQLKRQNELMKRQQFRWFELRLLIVNIIEKLWHLMFDRDLQHDFTNDHQKWRDSMTNQVNKEMYNQLDQDQQKQLNAPNQSNGHNLER
;
A
#
# COMPACT_ATOMS: atom_id res chain seq x y z
N MET A 1 11.05 0.47 -13.55
CA MET A 1 11.21 0.50 -15.02
C MET A 1 9.83 0.40 -15.61
N SER A 2 9.55 1.16 -16.65
CA SER A 2 8.25 1.25 -17.27
C SER A 2 8.21 0.53 -18.62
N SER A 3 7.06 -0.03 -18.96
CA SER A 3 6.85 -0.66 -20.26
C SER A 3 6.14 0.29 -21.22
N ILE A 4 6.87 0.78 -22.21
CA ILE A 4 6.25 1.36 -23.41
C ILE A 4 5.58 0.25 -24.19
N THR A 5 4.26 0.38 -24.34
CA THR A 5 3.40 -0.61 -24.99
C THR A 5 2.73 0.04 -26.19
N PHE A 6 2.67 -0.72 -27.29
CA PHE A 6 1.97 -0.33 -28.49
C PHE A 6 1.01 -1.44 -28.89
N GLU A 7 -0.26 -1.10 -28.97
CA GLU A 7 -1.28 -1.97 -29.55
C GLU A 7 -1.71 -1.40 -30.89
N ASN A 8 -1.67 -2.21 -31.94
CA ASN A 8 -2.26 -1.83 -33.23
C ASN A 8 -3.12 -2.96 -33.74
N SER A 9 -4.37 -2.59 -34.01
CA SER A 9 -5.40 -3.47 -34.50
C SER A 9 -6.13 -2.77 -35.65
N PHE A 10 -6.50 -3.53 -36.66
CA PHE A 10 -7.44 -3.06 -37.69
C PHE A 10 -8.88 -2.99 -37.15
N GLN A 11 -9.06 -2.94 -35.83
CA GLN A 11 -10.38 -2.89 -35.18
C GLN A 11 -10.78 -1.47 -34.80
N GLY A 12 -9.96 -0.46 -35.12
CA GLY A 12 -10.28 0.93 -34.81
C GLY A 12 -11.63 1.31 -35.40
N SER A 13 -12.47 1.95 -34.60
CA SER A 13 -13.76 2.44 -35.01
C SER A 13 -13.99 3.88 -34.57
N PHE A 14 -14.90 4.56 -35.27
CA PHE A 14 -15.40 5.87 -34.84
C PHE A 14 -15.93 5.89 -33.42
N ARG A 15 -16.45 4.76 -32.90
CA ARG A 15 -16.98 4.66 -31.53
C ARG A 15 -15.90 4.65 -30.46
N ASP A 16 -14.67 4.31 -30.84
CA ASP A 16 -13.57 4.20 -29.89
C ASP A 16 -12.93 5.57 -29.60
N MET A 17 -13.45 6.67 -30.19
CA MET A 17 -12.93 8.03 -30.07
C MET A 17 -14.06 9.05 -29.83
N GLY A 18 -13.70 10.25 -29.40
CA GLY A 18 -14.64 11.37 -29.25
C GLY A 18 -15.74 11.14 -28.20
N GLU A 19 -16.89 11.81 -28.36
CA GLU A 19 -17.98 11.74 -27.37
C GLU A 19 -18.48 10.30 -27.11
N SER A 20 -18.46 9.44 -28.14
CA SER A 20 -18.84 8.04 -27.99
C SER A 20 -17.92 7.28 -27.04
N HIS A 21 -16.62 7.60 -27.03
CA HIS A 21 -15.67 6.99 -26.11
C HIS A 21 -16.04 7.34 -24.66
N ILE A 22 -16.22 8.63 -24.36
CA ILE A 22 -16.60 9.12 -23.03
C ILE A 22 -17.88 8.43 -22.53
N SER A 23 -18.88 8.29 -23.41
CA SER A 23 -20.13 7.61 -23.04
C SER A 23 -19.95 6.11 -22.78
N ILE A 24 -19.08 5.42 -23.52
CA ILE A 24 -18.85 3.97 -23.39
C ILE A 24 -17.99 3.67 -22.15
N HIS A 25 -17.06 4.55 -21.82
CA HIS A 25 -16.08 4.38 -20.76
C HIS A 25 -16.41 5.15 -19.47
N SER A 26 -17.60 5.76 -19.38
CA SER A 26 -18.06 6.54 -18.22
C SER A 26 -17.93 5.84 -16.87
N GLY A 27 -18.01 4.51 -16.84
CA GLY A 27 -17.82 3.68 -15.65
C GLY A 27 -16.37 3.30 -15.33
N GLN A 28 -15.38 3.93 -15.97
CA GLN A 28 -13.95 3.66 -15.81
C GLN A 28 -13.16 4.86 -15.27
N HIS A 29 -13.83 6.00 -15.01
CA HIS A 29 -13.22 7.28 -14.59
C HIS A 29 -12.62 7.26 -13.16
N ASP A 30 -12.68 6.15 -12.43
CA ASP A 30 -12.31 6.01 -11.01
C ASP A 30 -10.85 6.43 -10.68
N ASN A 31 -9.99 6.52 -11.70
CA ASN A 31 -8.57 6.80 -11.56
C ASN A 31 -8.15 8.21 -12.03
N MET A 32 -9.08 9.04 -12.49
CA MET A 32 -8.79 10.43 -12.85
C MET A 32 -8.46 11.29 -11.62
N VAL A 33 -7.85 12.45 -11.83
CA VAL A 33 -7.68 13.49 -10.81
C VAL A 33 -8.81 14.51 -10.96
N ASP A 34 -9.30 15.05 -9.85
CA ASP A 34 -10.35 16.07 -9.85
C ASP A 34 -10.00 17.22 -10.80
N GLY A 35 -10.92 17.49 -11.74
CA GLY A 35 -10.78 18.56 -12.75
C GLY A 35 -10.03 18.17 -14.02
N GLU A 36 -9.61 16.91 -14.20
CA GLU A 36 -9.12 16.43 -15.50
C GLU A 36 -10.27 16.22 -16.49
N ASP A 37 -10.08 16.66 -17.74
CA ASP A 37 -10.95 16.24 -18.84
C ASP A 37 -10.68 14.77 -19.19
N PRO A 38 -11.69 13.96 -19.55
CA PRO A 38 -11.49 12.54 -19.87
C PRO A 38 -10.65 12.33 -21.13
N ILE A 39 -10.70 13.30 -22.05
CA ILE A 39 -10.01 13.25 -23.34
C ILE A 39 -9.24 14.56 -23.56
N ILE A 40 -7.98 14.44 -23.96
CA ILE A 40 -7.19 15.54 -24.50
C ILE A 40 -7.13 15.40 -26.02
N GLU A 41 -7.64 16.43 -26.71
CA GLU A 41 -7.67 16.52 -28.16
C GLU A 41 -6.27 16.76 -28.74
N LEU A 42 -5.88 15.96 -29.74
CA LEU A 42 -4.64 16.18 -30.49
C LEU A 42 -4.96 16.58 -31.94
N ARG A 43 -3.96 17.08 -32.68
CA ARG A 43 -4.02 17.39 -34.12
C ARG A 43 -5.12 18.35 -34.60
N GLY A 44 -5.69 19.16 -33.71
CA GLY A 44 -6.68 20.18 -34.08
C GLY A 44 -8.03 19.61 -34.52
N ASN A 45 -8.32 18.35 -34.18
CA ASN A 45 -9.68 17.83 -34.13
C ASN A 45 -10.28 18.09 -32.75
N SER A 46 -11.61 18.25 -32.68
CA SER A 46 -12.35 18.30 -31.42
C SER A 46 -13.05 16.98 -31.10
N VAL A 47 -13.32 16.72 -29.81
CA VAL A 47 -14.13 15.60 -29.30
C VAL A 47 -15.47 15.55 -30.03
N SER A 48 -16.09 16.71 -30.29
CA SER A 48 -17.37 16.81 -31.01
C SER A 48 -17.27 16.68 -32.54
N ASP A 49 -16.05 16.64 -33.11
CA ASP A 49 -15.90 16.51 -34.55
C ASP A 49 -16.42 15.14 -35.03
N SER A 50 -17.08 15.16 -36.19
CA SER A 50 -17.47 13.92 -36.85
C SER A 50 -16.24 13.14 -37.31
N SER A 51 -15.98 11.99 -36.68
CA SER A 51 -14.92 11.06 -37.12
C SER A 51 -15.08 10.63 -38.58
N TRP A 52 -16.31 10.58 -39.09
CA TRP A 52 -16.58 10.36 -40.52
C TRP A 52 -16.04 11.51 -41.37
N ALA A 53 -16.35 12.76 -41.03
CA ALA A 53 -15.88 13.92 -41.79
C ALA A 53 -14.35 14.03 -41.78
N LEU A 54 -13.70 13.83 -40.64
CA LEU A 54 -12.24 13.80 -40.50
C LEU A 54 -11.63 12.68 -41.37
N MET A 55 -12.21 11.48 -41.33
CA MET A 55 -11.78 10.35 -42.15
C MET A 55 -11.89 10.66 -43.64
N ILE A 56 -13.01 11.26 -44.09
CA ILE A 56 -13.21 11.65 -45.48
C ILE A 56 -12.19 12.70 -45.93
N ALA A 57 -12.00 13.77 -45.15
CA ALA A 57 -11.02 14.79 -45.46
C ALA A 57 -9.62 14.17 -45.63
N LYS A 58 -9.27 13.22 -44.76
CA LYS A 58 -8.02 12.49 -44.85
C LYS A 58 -7.93 11.59 -46.07
N ALA A 59 -8.95 10.78 -46.33
CA ALA A 59 -9.00 9.91 -47.49
C ALA A 59 -8.88 10.72 -48.81
N THR A 60 -9.52 11.87 -48.90
CA THR A 60 -9.41 12.78 -50.05
C THR A 60 -8.00 13.34 -50.20
N SER A 61 -7.32 13.70 -49.11
CA SER A 61 -5.90 14.08 -49.16
C SER A 61 -4.97 12.94 -49.66
N GLN A 62 -5.44 11.69 -49.59
CA GLN A 62 -4.75 10.50 -50.10
C GLN A 62 -5.21 10.09 -51.52
N GLY A 63 -6.01 10.94 -52.18
CA GLY A 63 -6.46 10.79 -53.56
C GLY A 63 -7.83 10.14 -53.74
N VAL A 64 -8.54 9.79 -52.66
CA VAL A 64 -9.93 9.32 -52.77
C VAL A 64 -10.81 10.45 -53.31
N VAL A 65 -11.66 10.16 -54.30
CA VAL A 65 -12.58 11.16 -54.86
C VAL A 65 -13.51 11.65 -53.76
N SER A 66 -13.65 12.97 -53.61
CA SER A 66 -14.48 13.56 -52.54
C SER A 66 -15.97 13.19 -52.70
N PRO A 67 -16.79 13.25 -51.63
CA PRO A 67 -18.23 13.03 -51.74
C PRO A 67 -18.92 13.97 -52.72
N LYS A 68 -18.39 15.19 -52.89
CA LYS A 68 -18.93 16.21 -53.80
C LYS A 68 -18.66 15.87 -55.26
N ASP A 69 -17.46 15.36 -55.57
CA ASP A 69 -17.03 15.08 -56.94
C ASP A 69 -17.37 13.66 -57.40
N TRP A 70 -17.64 12.78 -56.43
CA TRP A 70 -17.95 11.37 -56.69
C TRP A 70 -19.15 11.13 -57.60
N PRO A 71 -20.30 11.85 -57.51
CA PRO A 71 -21.43 11.62 -58.39
C PRO A 71 -21.06 11.77 -59.87
N GLU A 72 -20.24 12.78 -60.20
CA GLU A 72 -19.76 12.99 -61.56
C GLU A 72 -18.75 11.92 -61.98
N TYR A 73 -17.77 11.62 -61.12
CA TYR A 73 -16.81 10.54 -61.33
C TYR A 73 -17.51 9.19 -61.59
N ASN A 74 -18.53 8.85 -60.79
CA ASN A 74 -19.28 7.60 -60.90
C ASN A 74 -20.12 7.56 -62.19
N ARG A 75 -20.68 8.69 -62.64
CA ARG A 75 -21.39 8.78 -63.93
C ARG A 75 -20.47 8.59 -65.13
N LYS A 76 -19.20 9.01 -65.04
CA LYS A 76 -18.19 8.84 -66.10
C LYS A 76 -17.76 7.39 -66.32
N ILE A 77 -18.09 6.47 -65.42
CA ILE A 77 -17.80 5.03 -65.59
C ILE A 77 -18.69 4.49 -66.73
N PRO A 78 -18.10 3.99 -67.85
CA PRO A 78 -18.88 3.58 -69.02
C PRO A 78 -19.80 2.38 -68.74
N ASP A 79 -19.28 1.38 -68.03
CA ASP A 79 -20.06 0.20 -67.64
C ASP A 79 -20.94 0.53 -66.42
N LYS A 80 -22.26 0.62 -66.65
CA LYS A 80 -23.25 0.87 -65.59
C LYS A 80 -23.17 -0.14 -64.45
N LYS A 81 -22.78 -1.40 -64.70
CA LYS A 81 -22.64 -2.44 -63.67
C LYS A 81 -21.48 -2.21 -62.71
N ARG A 82 -20.50 -1.38 -63.11
CA ARG A 82 -19.34 -1.00 -62.29
C ARG A 82 -19.58 0.26 -61.47
N ARG A 83 -20.67 1.00 -61.74
CA ARG A 83 -21.06 2.17 -60.96
C ARG A 83 -21.47 1.76 -59.56
N LYS A 84 -21.18 2.62 -58.60
CA LYS A 84 -21.46 2.39 -57.18
C LYS A 84 -22.78 3.03 -56.80
N LYS A 85 -23.56 2.35 -55.96
CA LYS A 85 -24.91 2.79 -55.59
C LYS A 85 -24.87 4.13 -54.87
N ASP A 86 -23.94 4.24 -53.93
CA ASP A 86 -23.70 5.38 -53.07
C ASP A 86 -22.20 5.50 -52.79
N TYR A 87 -21.85 6.57 -52.08
CA TYR A 87 -20.45 6.87 -51.75
C TYR A 87 -19.85 5.84 -50.78
N ASN A 88 -20.66 5.23 -49.91
CA ASN A 88 -20.20 4.22 -48.97
C ASN A 88 -19.83 2.92 -49.69
N ASP A 89 -20.63 2.48 -50.68
CA ASP A 89 -20.30 1.35 -51.56
C ASP A 89 -19.02 1.61 -52.39
N TYR A 90 -18.78 2.87 -52.75
CA TYR A 90 -17.52 3.28 -53.36
C TYR A 90 -16.32 3.09 -52.42
N LEU A 91 -16.40 3.60 -51.18
CA LEU A 91 -15.33 3.41 -50.17
C LEU A 91 -15.05 1.94 -49.88
N LEU A 92 -16.11 1.14 -49.67
CA LEU A 92 -15.99 -0.31 -49.48
C LEU A 92 -15.28 -1.00 -50.66
N THR A 93 -15.52 -0.53 -51.89
CA THR A 93 -14.85 -1.06 -53.07
C THR A 93 -13.34 -0.77 -53.05
N LEU A 94 -12.92 0.40 -52.59
CA LEU A 94 -11.50 0.74 -52.43
C LEU A 94 -10.80 -0.14 -51.38
N CYS A 95 -11.56 -0.64 -50.40
CA CYS A 95 -11.12 -1.58 -49.36
C CYS A 95 -11.34 -3.06 -49.72
N SER A 96 -11.87 -3.37 -50.91
CA SER A 96 -12.35 -4.73 -51.22
C SER A 96 -11.29 -5.82 -51.15
N LYS A 97 -10.05 -5.52 -51.55
CA LYS A 97 -8.94 -6.49 -51.54
C LYS A 97 -8.56 -6.95 -50.12
N PRO A 98 -8.28 -6.06 -49.15
CA PRO A 98 -8.06 -6.47 -47.76
C PRO A 98 -9.30 -7.13 -47.14
N ILE A 99 -10.52 -6.61 -47.37
CA ILE A 99 -11.76 -7.22 -46.86
C ILE A 99 -11.92 -8.67 -47.33
N LYS A 100 -11.69 -8.94 -48.63
CA LYS A 100 -11.74 -10.31 -49.17
C LYS A 100 -10.73 -11.24 -48.49
N ARG A 101 -9.51 -10.75 -48.20
CA ARG A 101 -8.48 -11.53 -47.50
C ARG A 101 -8.86 -11.83 -46.05
N LEU A 102 -9.47 -10.88 -45.35
CA LEU A 102 -9.99 -11.07 -44.00
C LEU A 102 -11.06 -12.16 -43.99
N LYS A 103 -12.08 -12.04 -44.87
CA LYS A 103 -13.15 -13.05 -45.00
C LYS A 103 -12.59 -14.44 -45.34
N ALA A 104 -11.65 -14.54 -46.27
CA ALA A 104 -11.00 -15.80 -46.61
C ALA A 104 -10.19 -16.40 -45.44
N THR A 105 -9.54 -15.56 -44.63
CA THR A 105 -8.80 -16.01 -43.44
C THR A 105 -9.76 -16.45 -42.33
N GLN A 106 -10.87 -15.75 -42.14
CA GLN A 106 -11.89 -16.09 -41.15
C GLN A 106 -12.51 -17.48 -41.40
N THR A 107 -12.75 -17.84 -42.65
CA THR A 107 -13.40 -19.11 -43.05
C THR A 107 -12.42 -20.26 -43.31
N ALA A 108 -11.11 -20.01 -43.29
CA ALA A 108 -10.11 -21.06 -43.49
C ALA A 108 -10.12 -22.07 -42.33
N LYS A 109 -10.07 -23.37 -42.67
CA LYS A 109 -10.20 -24.49 -41.72
C LYS A 109 -9.23 -24.42 -40.53
N ASN A 110 -8.02 -23.94 -40.76
CA ASN A 110 -6.93 -23.96 -39.77
C ASN A 110 -6.75 -22.63 -39.01
N THR A 111 -7.65 -21.65 -39.18
CA THR A 111 -7.54 -20.37 -38.47
C THR A 111 -7.97 -20.53 -37.01
N PRO A 112 -7.14 -20.20 -36.00
CA PRO A 112 -7.51 -20.33 -34.59
C PRO A 112 -8.76 -19.54 -34.20
N LYS A 113 -9.54 -20.03 -33.22
CA LYS A 113 -10.78 -19.37 -32.75
C LYS A 113 -10.57 -17.90 -32.37
N ALA A 114 -9.54 -17.60 -31.60
CA ALA A 114 -9.20 -16.23 -31.19
C ALA A 114 -8.95 -15.32 -32.41
N GLN A 115 -8.25 -15.81 -33.43
CA GLN A 115 -8.01 -15.06 -34.66
C GLN A 115 -9.30 -14.86 -35.47
N ARG A 116 -10.18 -15.87 -35.53
CA ARG A 116 -11.50 -15.72 -36.18
C ARG A 116 -12.36 -14.65 -35.50
N THR A 117 -12.44 -14.67 -34.16
CA THR A 117 -13.16 -13.65 -33.39
C THR A 117 -12.62 -12.24 -33.67
N LYS A 118 -11.29 -12.09 -33.69
CA LYS A 118 -10.64 -10.81 -34.01
C LYS A 118 -11.05 -10.29 -35.39
N ILE A 119 -11.01 -11.16 -36.41
CA ILE A 119 -11.42 -10.82 -37.78
C ILE A 119 -12.92 -10.50 -37.85
N SER A 120 -13.77 -11.22 -37.11
CA SER A 120 -15.21 -10.92 -37.06
C SER A 120 -15.49 -9.51 -36.54
N GLN A 121 -14.79 -9.09 -35.48
CA GLN A 121 -14.93 -7.75 -34.93
C GLN A 121 -14.47 -6.67 -35.92
N GLU A 122 -13.36 -6.91 -36.62
CA GLU A 122 -12.85 -6.02 -37.68
C GLU A 122 -13.81 -5.93 -38.87
N LEU A 123 -14.44 -7.04 -39.29
CA LEU A 123 -15.45 -6.99 -40.34
C LEU A 123 -16.72 -6.25 -39.88
N ALA A 124 -17.10 -6.40 -38.60
CA ALA A 124 -18.24 -5.68 -38.04
C ALA A 124 -17.99 -4.16 -37.93
N SER A 125 -16.75 -3.72 -37.66
CA SER A 125 -16.41 -2.29 -37.71
C SER A 125 -16.46 -1.77 -39.15
N VAL A 126 -15.97 -2.52 -40.13
CA VAL A 126 -16.09 -2.16 -41.56
C VAL A 126 -17.53 -2.06 -42.02
N ASP A 127 -18.41 -2.99 -41.59
CA ASP A 127 -19.81 -2.97 -42.00
C ASP A 127 -20.54 -1.72 -41.45
N ARG A 128 -20.16 -1.25 -40.25
CA ARG A 128 -20.69 -0.04 -39.62
C ARG A 128 -20.09 1.24 -40.20
N ASP A 129 -18.76 1.28 -40.29
CA ASP A 129 -18.00 2.47 -40.63
C ASP A 129 -17.81 2.60 -42.15
N HIS A 130 -18.21 1.60 -42.95
CA HIS A 130 -18.08 1.55 -44.41
C HIS A 130 -16.66 1.74 -44.98
N VAL A 131 -15.63 1.66 -44.12
CA VAL A 131 -14.22 1.79 -44.47
C VAL A 131 -13.37 0.94 -43.54
N LEU A 132 -12.19 0.51 -44.00
CA LEU A 132 -11.18 -0.07 -43.11
C LEU A 132 -10.47 1.04 -42.32
N ASN A 133 -10.83 1.16 -41.05
CA ASN A 133 -10.12 1.99 -40.10
C ASN A 133 -9.02 1.16 -39.40
N ASP A 134 -7.89 1.82 -39.14
CA ASP A 134 -6.79 1.26 -38.37
C ASP A 134 -6.70 2.01 -37.04
N GLY A 135 -6.73 1.27 -35.94
CA GLY A 135 -6.66 1.79 -34.57
C GLY A 135 -5.30 1.51 -33.96
N SER A 136 -4.75 2.49 -33.24
CA SER A 136 -3.51 2.32 -32.49
C SER A 136 -3.61 2.92 -31.09
N LEU A 137 -3.10 2.20 -30.09
CA LEU A 137 -2.98 2.63 -28.71
C LEU A 137 -1.50 2.71 -28.33
N TRP A 138 -1.12 3.80 -27.67
CA TRP A 138 0.25 4.09 -27.27
C TRP A 138 0.31 4.39 -25.77
N TYR A 139 1.09 3.61 -25.06
CA TYR A 139 1.28 3.72 -23.61
C TYR A 139 2.73 4.04 -23.32
N VAL A 140 2.97 5.01 -22.43
CA VAL A 140 4.31 5.36 -21.94
C VAL A 140 4.66 4.63 -20.64
N ALA A 141 3.65 4.26 -19.86
CA ALA A 141 3.80 3.56 -18.59
C ALA A 141 2.51 2.79 -18.26
N LYS A 142 2.61 1.89 -17.27
CA LYS A 142 1.47 1.31 -16.56
C LYS A 142 1.17 2.15 -15.32
N VAL A 143 -0.05 2.00 -14.78
CA VAL A 143 -0.47 2.64 -13.52
C VAL A 143 0.53 2.44 -12.38
N ASP A 144 1.08 1.22 -12.26
CA ASP A 144 1.98 0.82 -11.18
C ASP A 144 3.45 1.25 -11.40
N ASP A 145 3.78 1.87 -12.53
CA ASP A 145 5.17 2.22 -12.87
C ASP A 145 5.63 3.55 -12.25
N ARG A 146 4.72 4.27 -11.57
CA ARG A 146 5.00 5.57 -10.94
C ARG A 146 6.03 5.43 -9.81
N PRO A 147 7.13 6.19 -9.81
CA PRO A 147 8.07 6.23 -8.69
C PRO A 147 7.41 6.73 -7.40
N ASP A 148 7.75 6.12 -6.25
CA ASP A 148 7.18 6.46 -4.93
C ASP A 148 7.37 7.93 -4.55
N ASN A 149 8.44 8.56 -5.05
CA ASN A 149 8.78 9.96 -4.80
C ASN A 149 8.08 10.97 -5.73
N VAL A 150 7.29 10.51 -6.70
CA VAL A 150 6.60 11.36 -7.69
C VAL A 150 5.10 11.36 -7.40
N GLY A 151 4.48 12.54 -7.28
CA GLY A 151 3.04 12.67 -7.04
C GLY A 151 2.20 12.11 -8.19
N LYS A 152 0.99 11.62 -7.92
CA LYS A 152 0.07 11.09 -8.97
C LYS A 152 -0.17 12.11 -10.08
N LYS A 153 -0.43 13.37 -9.70
CA LYS A 153 -0.63 14.47 -10.65
C LYS A 153 0.61 14.72 -11.52
N GLU A 154 1.78 14.84 -10.92
CA GLU A 154 3.05 15.07 -11.62
C GLU A 154 3.38 13.94 -12.60
N TRP A 155 3.13 12.70 -12.19
CA TRP A 155 3.30 11.54 -13.08
C TRP A 155 2.36 11.60 -14.28
N ARG A 156 1.08 11.89 -14.07
CA ARG A 156 0.09 12.01 -15.16
C ARG A 156 0.42 13.14 -16.12
N GLU A 157 0.87 14.29 -15.61
CA GLU A 157 1.34 15.40 -16.44
C GLU A 157 2.56 15.00 -17.30
N PHE A 158 3.48 14.21 -16.74
CA PHE A 158 4.57 13.61 -17.51
C PHE A 158 4.06 12.72 -18.64
N GLU A 159 3.11 11.82 -18.36
CA GLU A 159 2.57 10.90 -19.37
C GLU A 159 1.87 11.66 -20.50
N VAL A 160 1.02 12.62 -20.15
CA VAL A 160 0.32 13.50 -21.09
C VAL A 160 1.31 14.29 -21.96
N GLU A 161 2.34 14.88 -21.35
CA GLU A 161 3.32 15.66 -22.09
C GLU A 161 4.14 14.79 -23.04
N ALA A 162 4.58 13.61 -22.59
CA ALA A 162 5.30 12.65 -23.43
C ALA A 162 4.48 12.23 -24.65
N LEU A 163 3.21 11.88 -24.45
CA LEU A 163 2.29 11.51 -25.54
C LEU A 163 1.96 12.68 -26.48
N THR A 164 1.81 13.89 -25.92
CA THR A 164 1.58 15.12 -26.70
C THR A 164 2.78 15.47 -27.57
N ARG A 165 4.00 15.39 -27.02
CA ARG A 165 5.23 15.64 -27.79
C ARG A 165 5.47 14.55 -28.82
N PHE A 166 5.15 13.30 -28.50
CA PHE A 166 5.22 12.18 -29.44
C PHE A 166 4.30 12.40 -30.64
N ASP A 167 3.06 12.87 -30.45
CA ASP A 167 2.18 13.20 -31.57
C ASP A 167 2.73 14.32 -32.47
N LYS A 168 3.42 15.29 -31.86
CA LYS A 168 4.02 16.43 -32.55
C LYS A 168 5.34 16.09 -33.23
N ASP A 169 5.94 14.93 -32.92
CA ASP A 169 7.21 14.51 -33.52
C ASP A 169 7.09 14.39 -35.06
N PRO A 170 7.94 15.10 -35.83
CA PRO A 170 7.88 15.09 -37.30
C PRO A 170 8.07 13.69 -37.90
N THR A 171 8.90 12.86 -37.27
CA THR A 171 9.19 11.49 -37.72
C THR A 171 7.98 10.60 -37.49
N TYR A 172 7.34 10.70 -36.32
CA TYR A 172 6.08 10.00 -36.04
C TYR A 172 4.99 10.41 -37.04
N ARG A 173 4.81 11.71 -37.31
CA ARG A 173 3.83 12.20 -38.30
C ARG A 173 4.13 11.71 -39.72
N MET A 174 5.39 11.64 -40.10
CA MET A 174 5.82 11.07 -41.38
C MET A 174 5.52 9.57 -41.47
N LEU A 175 5.74 8.81 -40.39
CA LEU A 175 5.48 7.36 -40.34
C LEU A 175 3.99 7.02 -40.26
N ASN A 176 3.15 7.97 -39.81
CA ASN A 176 1.71 7.80 -39.65
C ASN A 176 0.93 8.82 -40.49
N PRO A 177 1.14 8.85 -41.82
CA PRO A 177 0.53 9.84 -42.69
C PRO A 177 -0.97 9.62 -42.84
N GLY A 178 -1.51 8.49 -42.36
CA GLY A 178 -2.92 8.11 -42.43
C GLY A 178 -3.78 8.57 -41.25
N THR A 179 -3.17 8.98 -40.15
CA THR A 179 -3.90 9.37 -38.94
C THR A 179 -4.71 10.63 -39.18
N TYR A 180 -6.02 10.55 -38.93
CA TYR A 180 -6.99 11.63 -39.11
C TYR A 180 -7.62 12.09 -37.79
N ARG A 181 -7.52 11.27 -36.75
CA ARG A 181 -7.96 11.61 -35.40
C ARG A 181 -6.95 11.06 -34.40
N SER A 182 -6.58 11.88 -33.43
CA SER A 182 -5.67 11.50 -32.36
C SER A 182 -6.13 12.14 -31.06
N GLU A 183 -6.13 11.37 -29.98
CA GLU A 183 -6.60 11.78 -28.66
C GLU A 183 -5.74 11.12 -27.58
N ILE A 184 -5.64 11.74 -26.40
CA ILE A 184 -5.15 11.08 -25.18
C ILE A 184 -6.35 10.81 -24.30
N HIS A 185 -6.54 9.56 -23.91
CA HIS A 185 -7.61 9.15 -23.01
C HIS A 185 -7.03 8.96 -21.61
N LEU A 186 -7.69 9.57 -20.63
CA LEU A 186 -7.20 9.70 -19.25
C LEU A 186 -7.90 8.74 -18.27
N ASP A 187 -8.90 8.00 -18.76
CA ASP A 187 -9.94 7.31 -18.00
C ASP A 187 -10.05 5.79 -18.29
N GLU A 188 -9.27 5.24 -19.23
CA GLU A 188 -9.33 3.80 -19.50
C GLU A 188 -8.56 2.96 -18.46
N ARG A 189 -9.31 2.34 -17.53
CA ARG A 189 -8.78 1.41 -16.52
C ARG A 189 -7.60 1.96 -15.69
N GLY A 190 -7.46 3.29 -15.64
CA GLY A 190 -6.38 4.01 -14.97
C GLY A 190 -5.13 4.28 -15.80
N GLU A 191 -4.95 3.65 -16.95
CA GLU A 191 -3.78 3.86 -17.81
C GLU A 191 -4.03 5.03 -18.77
N ILE A 192 -3.15 6.04 -18.72
CA ILE A 192 -3.15 7.11 -19.72
C ILE A 192 -2.59 6.54 -21.01
N HIS A 193 -3.30 6.75 -22.11
CA HIS A 193 -2.81 6.34 -23.41
C HIS A 193 -3.25 7.27 -24.51
N LYS A 194 -2.46 7.29 -25.58
CA LYS A 194 -2.83 7.97 -26.82
C LYS A 194 -3.49 6.99 -27.76
N GLN A 195 -4.61 7.37 -28.35
CA GLN A 195 -5.31 6.60 -29.35
C GLN A 195 -5.32 7.31 -30.71
N ASP A 196 -5.14 6.54 -31.78
CA ASP A 196 -5.22 7.02 -33.16
C ASP A 196 -6.28 6.27 -33.95
N LEU A 197 -6.92 7.00 -34.87
CA LEU A 197 -7.59 6.42 -36.03
C LEU A 197 -6.92 6.86 -37.32
N ALA A 198 -6.69 5.89 -38.21
CA ALA A 198 -6.01 6.10 -39.48
C ALA A 198 -6.66 5.38 -40.66
N VAL A 199 -6.54 5.98 -41.84
CA VAL A 199 -6.83 5.36 -43.14
C VAL A 199 -5.59 5.34 -44.02
N TRP A 200 -5.47 4.31 -44.85
CA TRP A 200 -4.24 4.02 -45.61
C TRP A 200 -4.51 3.88 -47.10
N PHE A 201 -5.10 4.90 -47.71
CA PHE A 201 -5.29 4.94 -49.16
C PHE A 201 -4.00 5.34 -49.87
N ARG A 202 -3.77 4.74 -51.04
CA ARG A 202 -2.61 5.01 -51.89
C ARG A 202 -3.00 4.93 -53.37
N PRO A 203 -2.64 5.92 -54.20
CA PRO A 203 -2.72 5.81 -55.65
C PRO A 203 -1.66 4.84 -56.19
N ASP A 204 -2.05 3.99 -57.14
CA ASP A 204 -1.10 3.23 -57.95
C ASP A 204 -0.44 4.10 -59.03
N SER A 205 0.50 3.55 -59.79
CA SER A 205 1.20 4.27 -60.87
C SER A 205 0.29 4.74 -62.02
N ARG A 206 -0.96 4.28 -62.06
CA ARG A 206 -1.99 4.70 -63.03
C ARG A 206 -3.00 5.66 -62.39
N GLY A 207 -2.71 6.17 -61.20
CA GLY A 207 -3.59 7.08 -60.46
C GLY A 207 -4.82 6.41 -59.84
N ARG A 208 -4.91 5.08 -59.84
CA ARG A 208 -6.05 4.37 -59.22
C ARG A 208 -5.80 4.22 -57.73
N VAL A 209 -6.68 4.79 -56.92
CA VAL A 209 -6.58 4.73 -55.47
C VAL A 209 -7.16 3.43 -54.92
N GLN A 210 -6.47 2.83 -53.97
CA GLN A 210 -6.91 1.65 -53.23
C GLN A 210 -6.36 1.69 -51.80
N TYR A 211 -6.99 0.96 -50.88
CA TYR A 211 -6.45 0.79 -49.54
C TYR A 211 -5.20 -0.11 -49.59
N SER A 212 -4.06 0.39 -49.08
CA SER A 212 -2.79 -0.36 -49.06
C SER A 212 -1.84 0.03 -47.93
N LYS A 213 -2.19 -0.32 -46.68
CA LYS A 213 -1.33 -0.09 -45.49
C LYS A 213 0.12 -0.54 -45.68
N THR A 214 0.37 -1.77 -46.11
CA THR A 214 1.75 -2.28 -46.25
C THR A 214 2.57 -1.47 -47.26
N SER A 215 1.97 -1.08 -48.38
CA SER A 215 2.68 -0.27 -49.38
C SER A 215 2.95 1.13 -48.85
N THR A 216 1.99 1.77 -48.17
CA THR A 216 2.21 3.08 -47.54
C THR A 216 3.30 3.01 -46.46
N ILE A 217 3.30 1.96 -45.63
CA ILE A 217 4.36 1.70 -44.64
C ILE A 217 5.74 1.58 -45.31
N GLN A 218 5.82 0.84 -46.43
CA GLN A 218 7.07 0.72 -47.16
C GLN A 218 7.59 2.09 -47.65
N ASP A 219 6.72 2.94 -48.18
CA ASP A 219 7.13 4.27 -48.65
C ASP A 219 7.66 5.15 -47.51
N VAL A 220 6.97 5.16 -46.36
CA VAL A 220 7.38 6.01 -45.23
C VAL A 220 8.65 5.51 -44.56
N LEU A 221 8.86 4.19 -44.50
CA LEU A 221 10.11 3.60 -44.01
C LEU A 221 11.26 3.85 -44.99
N LEU A 222 11.01 3.72 -46.29
CA LEU A 222 12.02 4.05 -47.30
C LEU A 222 12.42 5.53 -47.21
N LYS A 223 11.45 6.43 -47.00
CA LYS A 223 11.69 7.85 -46.76
C LYS A 223 12.49 8.08 -45.46
N LEU A 224 12.14 7.41 -44.37
CA LEU A 224 12.88 7.48 -43.09
C LEU A 224 14.36 7.13 -43.29
N TYR A 225 14.66 6.16 -44.14
CA TYR A 225 16.02 5.72 -44.43
C TYR A 225 16.65 6.41 -45.64
N GLY A 226 16.20 7.63 -45.97
CA GLY A 226 16.82 8.47 -47.02
C GLY A 226 16.71 7.89 -48.43
N GLY A 227 15.71 7.06 -48.70
CA GLY A 227 15.56 6.37 -49.99
C GLY A 227 16.40 5.10 -50.13
N ASN A 228 17.15 4.70 -49.10
CA ASN A 228 18.04 3.54 -49.16
C ASN A 228 17.23 2.23 -49.05
N LYS A 229 17.02 1.58 -50.19
CA LYS A 229 16.31 0.30 -50.27
C LYS A 229 17.07 -0.85 -49.61
N ASP A 230 18.40 -0.88 -49.72
CA ASP A 230 19.21 -1.95 -49.14
C ASP A 230 19.17 -1.91 -47.62
N GLU A 231 19.19 -0.71 -47.03
CA GLU A 231 19.03 -0.54 -45.58
C GLU A 231 17.64 -0.94 -45.10
N LEU A 232 16.60 -0.61 -45.87
CA LEU A 232 15.24 -1.07 -45.58
C LEU A 232 15.17 -2.61 -45.61
N ASP A 233 15.65 -3.22 -46.68
CA ASP A 233 15.58 -4.67 -46.88
C ASP A 233 16.44 -5.41 -45.83
N ARG A 234 17.58 -4.85 -45.41
CA ARG A 234 18.41 -5.34 -44.31
C ARG A 234 17.64 -5.35 -43.00
N ARG A 235 17.05 -4.22 -42.60
CA ARG A 235 16.30 -4.09 -41.34
C ARG A 235 15.07 -5.00 -41.30
N VAL A 236 14.33 -5.10 -42.40
CA VAL A 236 13.17 -6.00 -42.51
C VAL A 236 13.59 -7.46 -42.34
N SER A 237 14.73 -7.84 -42.92
CA SER A 237 15.29 -9.19 -42.79
C SER A 237 15.74 -9.48 -41.35
N LEU A 238 16.43 -8.53 -40.69
CA LEU A 238 16.81 -8.62 -39.28
C LEU A 238 15.59 -8.78 -38.36
N VAL A 239 14.54 -7.98 -38.58
CA VAL A 239 13.28 -8.10 -37.82
C VAL A 239 12.71 -9.51 -37.95
N SER A 240 12.69 -10.08 -39.15
CA SER A 240 12.18 -11.44 -39.32
C SER A 240 13.05 -12.48 -38.61
N GLU A 241 14.37 -12.35 -38.65
CA GLU A 241 15.28 -13.28 -37.98
C GLU A 241 15.09 -13.25 -36.46
N ILE A 242 15.03 -12.05 -35.88
CA ILE A 242 14.83 -11.84 -34.45
C ILE A 242 13.47 -12.39 -34.02
N THR A 243 12.40 -12.03 -34.74
CA THR A 243 11.03 -12.41 -34.36
C THR A 243 10.73 -13.89 -34.52
N ASN A 244 11.40 -14.61 -35.43
CA ASN A 244 11.24 -16.05 -35.57
C ASN A 244 11.74 -16.83 -34.34
N ASN A 245 12.73 -16.28 -33.62
CA ASN A 245 13.43 -16.96 -32.53
C ASN A 245 13.29 -16.23 -31.18
N ILE A 246 12.37 -15.27 -31.06
CA ILE A 246 12.25 -14.47 -29.85
C ILE A 246 11.53 -15.23 -28.75
N ASP A 247 12.20 -15.39 -27.60
CA ASP A 247 11.56 -15.76 -26.35
C ASP A 247 10.87 -14.53 -25.74
N LYS A 248 9.56 -14.62 -25.54
CA LYS A 248 8.72 -13.54 -25.00
C LYS A 248 8.41 -13.73 -23.51
N THR A 249 9.09 -14.66 -22.85
CA THR A 249 8.94 -14.88 -21.41
C THR A 249 9.31 -13.60 -20.64
N PRO A 250 8.57 -13.24 -19.57
CA PRO A 250 8.93 -12.10 -18.73
C PRO A 250 10.39 -12.16 -18.27
N GLY A 251 11.08 -11.02 -18.33
CA GLY A 251 12.51 -10.89 -18.04
C GLY A 251 13.43 -11.15 -19.24
N GLN A 252 12.93 -11.66 -20.37
CA GLN A 252 13.73 -11.81 -21.60
C GLN A 252 13.85 -10.49 -22.37
N GLU A 253 14.97 -10.29 -23.05
CA GLU A 253 15.23 -9.09 -23.84
C GLU A 253 14.22 -8.94 -24.99
N ARG A 254 13.64 -7.74 -25.13
CA ARG A 254 12.64 -7.44 -26.15
C ARG A 254 13.22 -7.48 -27.56
N ALA A 255 12.38 -7.88 -28.52
CA ALA A 255 12.76 -7.95 -29.92
C ALA A 255 13.15 -6.60 -30.55
N ASP A 256 12.53 -5.48 -30.15
CA ASP A 256 12.91 -4.15 -30.63
C ASP A 256 14.27 -3.71 -30.07
N THR A 257 14.55 -3.98 -28.79
CA THR A 257 15.88 -3.77 -28.20
C THR A 257 16.95 -4.55 -28.97
N LYS A 258 16.70 -5.85 -29.23
CA LYS A 258 17.61 -6.70 -30.01
C LYS A 258 17.85 -6.11 -31.40
N LEU A 259 16.79 -5.65 -32.08
CA LEU A 259 16.91 -5.02 -33.39
C LEU A 259 17.84 -3.82 -33.32
N TRP A 260 17.62 -2.90 -32.39
CA TRP A 260 18.41 -1.66 -32.34
C TRP A 260 19.87 -1.91 -31.95
N ARG A 261 20.14 -2.93 -31.12
CA ARG A 261 21.51 -3.39 -30.88
C ARG A 261 22.15 -3.92 -32.16
N SER A 262 21.48 -4.79 -32.90
CA SER A 262 21.96 -5.33 -34.19
C SER A 262 22.13 -4.26 -35.27
N VAL A 263 21.25 -3.25 -35.31
CA VAL A 263 21.39 -2.11 -36.24
C VAL A 263 22.61 -1.27 -35.86
N LYS A 264 22.81 -0.97 -34.56
CA LYS A 264 23.94 -0.19 -34.07
C LYS A 264 25.29 -0.88 -34.30
N SER A 265 25.33 -2.22 -34.24
CA SER A 265 26.52 -3.01 -34.55
C SER A 265 26.70 -3.29 -36.05
N ASN A 266 25.88 -2.70 -36.92
CA ASN A 266 25.87 -2.95 -38.36
C ASN A 266 25.76 -4.44 -38.75
N GLN A 267 25.07 -5.22 -37.92
CA GLN A 267 24.89 -6.65 -38.16
C GLN A 267 24.13 -6.90 -39.47
N GLN A 268 24.57 -7.91 -40.21
CA GLN A 268 23.86 -8.39 -41.39
C GLN A 268 22.92 -9.55 -41.02
N PRO A 269 21.73 -9.64 -41.63
CA PRO A 269 20.87 -10.80 -41.47
C PRO A 269 21.53 -12.03 -42.08
N THR A 270 21.29 -13.20 -41.49
CA THR A 270 21.76 -14.49 -42.03
C THR A 270 21.17 -14.79 -43.41
N ARG A 271 19.97 -14.28 -43.68
CA ARG A 271 19.31 -14.39 -44.99
C ARG A 271 18.49 -13.15 -45.29
N MET A 272 18.67 -12.61 -46.50
CA MET A 272 17.81 -11.55 -47.02
C MET A 272 16.41 -12.09 -47.35
N LEU A 273 15.39 -11.39 -46.87
CA LEU A 273 14.01 -11.64 -47.24
C LEU A 273 13.67 -11.01 -48.59
N HIS A 274 12.90 -11.74 -49.39
CA HIS A 274 12.31 -11.21 -50.62
C HIS A 274 10.83 -10.86 -50.41
N ALA A 275 10.31 -9.99 -51.29
CA ALA A 275 8.92 -9.54 -51.25
C ALA A 275 7.95 -10.72 -51.17
N GLY A 276 7.05 -10.69 -50.18
CA GLY A 276 6.15 -11.79 -49.88
C GLY A 276 5.50 -11.66 -48.50
N LYS A 277 4.76 -12.68 -48.07
CA LYS A 277 4.00 -12.63 -46.80
C LYS A 277 4.88 -12.36 -45.58
N ARG A 278 6.03 -13.04 -45.48
CA ARG A 278 6.98 -12.86 -44.37
C ARG A 278 7.59 -11.46 -44.38
N TYR A 279 8.08 -11.00 -45.53
CA TYR A 279 8.61 -9.65 -45.71
C TYR A 279 7.58 -8.57 -45.33
N ASN A 280 6.34 -8.69 -45.79
CA ASN A 280 5.27 -7.73 -45.46
C ASN A 280 4.94 -7.72 -43.97
N SER A 281 4.97 -8.88 -43.30
CA SER A 281 4.76 -8.96 -41.86
C SER A 281 5.91 -8.31 -41.09
N ALA A 282 7.16 -8.59 -41.48
CA ALA A 282 8.34 -8.00 -40.86
C ALA A 282 8.43 -6.49 -41.12
N MET A 283 8.00 -6.01 -42.29
CA MET A 283 7.88 -4.59 -42.63
C MET A 283 6.93 -3.85 -41.68
N ILE A 284 5.75 -4.43 -41.43
CA ILE A 284 4.81 -3.87 -40.46
C ILE A 284 5.45 -3.85 -39.08
N THR A 285 6.10 -4.93 -38.65
CA THR A 285 6.79 -4.97 -37.35
C THR A 285 7.91 -3.94 -37.24
N LEU A 286 8.70 -3.73 -38.29
CA LEU A 286 9.75 -2.69 -38.33
C LEU A 286 9.15 -1.29 -38.13
N TRP A 287 8.05 -0.97 -38.82
CA TRP A 287 7.32 0.28 -38.63
C TRP A 287 6.85 0.46 -37.18
N ARG A 288 6.38 -0.61 -36.53
CA ARG A 288 6.01 -0.55 -35.10
C ARG A 288 7.20 -0.23 -34.23
N TYR A 289 8.34 -0.88 -34.45
CA TYR A 289 9.55 -0.65 -33.67
C TYR A 289 10.11 0.76 -33.86
N GLU A 290 10.06 1.33 -35.06
CA GLU A 290 10.44 2.72 -35.29
C GLU A 290 9.56 3.69 -34.50
N ASN A 291 8.23 3.49 -34.50
CA ASN A 291 7.32 4.31 -33.69
C ASN A 291 7.56 4.17 -32.17
N VAL A 292 7.76 2.93 -31.69
CA VAL A 292 8.08 2.67 -30.28
C VAL A 292 9.40 3.32 -29.88
N ARG A 293 10.40 3.35 -30.78
CA ARG A 293 11.67 4.05 -30.53
C ARG A 293 11.45 5.55 -30.35
N ILE A 294 10.65 6.18 -31.21
CA ILE A 294 10.35 7.62 -31.12
C ILE A 294 9.61 7.93 -29.81
N LEU A 295 8.61 7.11 -29.44
CA LEU A 295 7.89 7.27 -28.17
C LEU A 295 8.84 7.12 -26.97
N ARG A 296 9.74 6.13 -27.01
CA ARG A 296 10.79 5.94 -25.99
C ARG A 296 11.68 7.16 -25.85
N ASP A 297 12.24 7.63 -26.95
CA ASP A 297 13.18 8.75 -26.94
C ASP A 297 12.50 10.02 -26.42
N THR A 298 11.24 10.25 -26.83
CA THR A 298 10.41 11.36 -26.35
C THR A 298 10.14 11.26 -24.85
N ALA A 299 9.68 10.09 -24.36
CA ALA A 299 9.36 9.90 -22.95
C ALA A 299 10.60 10.05 -22.05
N LEU A 300 11.74 9.49 -22.45
CA LEU A 300 13.01 9.65 -21.74
C LEU A 300 13.44 11.13 -21.68
N GLN A 301 13.24 11.87 -22.77
CA GLN A 301 13.55 13.30 -22.81
C GLN A 301 12.64 14.10 -21.86
N VAL A 302 11.32 13.89 -21.91
CA VAL A 302 10.37 14.61 -21.03
C VAL A 302 10.64 14.29 -19.56
N ALA A 303 10.88 13.02 -19.23
CA ALA A 303 11.21 12.63 -17.86
C ALA A 303 12.47 13.33 -17.35
N LYS A 304 13.52 13.39 -18.18
CA LYS A 304 14.75 14.11 -17.86
C LYS A 304 14.50 15.60 -17.61
N GLU A 305 13.68 16.24 -18.45
CA GLU A 305 13.33 17.66 -18.31
C GLU A 305 12.50 17.93 -17.03
N ARG A 306 11.66 16.97 -16.61
CA ARG A 306 10.85 17.05 -15.39
C ARG A 306 11.55 16.55 -14.12
N GLY A 307 12.75 16.00 -14.22
CA GLY A 307 13.47 15.43 -13.06
C GLY A 307 12.86 14.13 -12.52
N ILE A 308 12.13 13.39 -13.36
CA ILE A 308 11.50 12.12 -13.01
C ILE A 308 12.47 10.98 -13.34
N ASP A 309 12.73 10.09 -12.37
CA ASP A 309 13.51 8.87 -12.60
C ASP A 309 12.67 7.84 -13.37
N TYR A 310 12.63 8.02 -14.69
CA TYR A 310 11.92 7.16 -15.63
C TYR A 310 12.93 6.38 -16.48
N GLN A 311 12.71 5.07 -16.56
CA GLN A 311 13.52 4.18 -17.40
C GLN A 311 12.62 3.21 -18.15
N VAL A 312 12.86 3.05 -19.44
CA VAL A 312 12.13 2.08 -20.27
C VAL A 312 12.82 0.72 -20.19
N SER A 313 12.06 -0.30 -19.83
CA SER A 313 12.58 -1.68 -19.76
C SER A 313 13.01 -2.18 -21.13
N ASP A 314 14.19 -2.79 -21.19
CA ASP A 314 14.70 -3.49 -22.35
C ASP A 314 14.21 -4.95 -22.43
N ARG A 315 13.43 -5.39 -21.44
CA ARG A 315 12.90 -6.75 -21.25
C ARG A 315 11.38 -6.80 -21.29
N TYR A 316 10.84 -7.96 -21.64
CA TYR A 316 9.41 -8.22 -21.54
C TYR A 316 8.98 -8.18 -20.08
N GLU A 317 7.99 -7.37 -19.74
CA GLU A 317 7.45 -7.29 -18.39
C GLU A 317 6.19 -8.13 -18.19
N THR A 318 5.54 -8.53 -19.27
CA THR A 318 4.33 -9.37 -19.26
C THR A 318 4.49 -10.52 -20.23
N ASP A 319 3.66 -11.55 -20.05
CA ASP A 319 3.54 -12.70 -20.96
C ASP A 319 2.90 -12.32 -22.32
N GLY A 320 2.53 -11.04 -22.50
CA GLY A 320 1.88 -10.53 -23.71
C GLY A 320 0.43 -10.97 -23.87
N VAL A 321 -0.20 -11.53 -22.83
CA VAL A 321 -1.61 -11.94 -22.86
C VAL A 321 -2.47 -10.75 -22.45
N HIS A 322 -3.21 -10.19 -23.40
CA HIS A 322 -4.20 -9.14 -23.13
C HIS A 322 -5.35 -9.73 -22.28
N ARG A 323 -5.54 -9.21 -21.07
CA ARG A 323 -6.56 -9.67 -20.10
C ARG A 323 -7.77 -8.73 -20.15
N SER A 324 -8.98 -9.28 -20.12
CA SER A 324 -10.19 -8.48 -19.99
C SER A 324 -10.23 -7.76 -18.63
N ARG A 325 -11.05 -6.71 -18.51
CA ARG A 325 -11.21 -5.91 -17.28
C ARG A 325 -11.39 -6.79 -16.04
N ASP A 326 -12.28 -7.77 -16.11
CA ASP A 326 -12.63 -8.61 -14.97
C ASP A 326 -11.44 -9.46 -14.52
N ILE A 327 -10.65 -9.97 -15.47
CA ILE A 327 -9.44 -10.75 -15.18
C ILE A 327 -8.34 -9.83 -14.62
N TYR A 328 -8.24 -8.60 -15.10
CA TYR A 328 -7.30 -7.61 -14.56
C TYR A 328 -7.69 -7.18 -13.14
N MET A 329 -8.97 -6.88 -12.89
CA MET A 329 -9.52 -6.56 -11.57
C MET A 329 -9.27 -7.71 -10.58
N GLN A 330 -9.53 -8.95 -10.98
CA GLN A 330 -9.23 -10.12 -10.14
C GLN A 330 -7.73 -10.28 -9.88
N HIS A 331 -6.89 -10.04 -10.89
CA HIS A 331 -5.44 -10.08 -10.72
C HIS A 331 -4.93 -8.96 -9.80
N GLN A 332 -5.48 -7.75 -9.91
CA GLN A 332 -5.14 -6.62 -9.06
C GLN A 332 -5.62 -6.86 -7.63
N GLN A 333 -6.86 -7.31 -7.44
CA GLN A 333 -7.37 -7.73 -6.13
C GLN A 333 -6.51 -8.84 -5.51
N ALA A 334 -6.02 -9.79 -6.32
CA ALA A 334 -5.09 -10.82 -5.86
C ALA A 334 -3.72 -10.24 -5.47
N LYS A 335 -3.19 -9.30 -6.26
CA LYS A 335 -1.91 -8.60 -5.99
C LYS A 335 -2.00 -7.73 -4.74
N ASP A 336 -3.08 -7.00 -4.56
CA ASP A 336 -3.37 -6.16 -3.40
C ASP A 336 -3.58 -7.02 -2.15
N SER A 337 -4.25 -8.18 -2.29
CA SER A 337 -4.38 -9.17 -1.21
C SER A 337 -3.02 -9.76 -0.82
N LEU A 338 -2.17 -10.10 -1.78
CA LEU A 338 -0.80 -10.58 -1.56
C LEU A 338 0.08 -9.52 -0.89
N HIS A 339 -0.02 -8.25 -1.31
CA HIS A 339 0.71 -7.15 -0.69
C HIS A 339 0.22 -6.88 0.75
N GLY A 340 -1.11 -6.91 0.96
CA GLY A 340 -1.73 -6.84 2.28
C GLY A 340 -1.30 -7.99 3.20
N GLU A 341 -1.18 -9.21 2.68
CA GLU A 341 -0.66 -10.36 3.42
C GLU A 341 0.84 -10.22 3.75
N GLN A 342 1.65 -9.71 2.83
CA GLN A 342 3.07 -9.44 3.09
C GLN A 342 3.27 -8.36 4.16
N LEU A 343 2.48 -7.28 4.11
CA LEU A 343 2.45 -6.24 5.14
C LEU A 343 1.97 -6.79 6.49
N LYS A 344 0.93 -7.63 6.50
CA LYS A 344 0.48 -8.34 7.72
C LYS A 344 1.57 -9.25 8.28
N LYS A 345 2.29 -10.00 7.44
CA LYS A 345 3.42 -10.84 7.85
C LYS A 345 4.57 -10.01 8.45
N LYS A 346 4.94 -8.90 7.81
CA LYS A 346 5.96 -7.98 8.35
C LYS A 346 5.52 -7.35 9.69
N ARG A 347 4.26 -6.91 9.80
CA ARG A 347 3.69 -6.37 11.05
C ARG A 347 3.61 -7.43 12.15
N ALA A 348 3.26 -8.67 11.82
CA ALA A 348 3.24 -9.79 12.76
C ALA A 348 4.64 -10.13 13.26
N GLN A 349 5.64 -10.20 12.36
CA GLN A 349 7.04 -10.40 12.74
C GLN A 349 7.57 -9.28 13.66
N TYR A 350 7.22 -8.03 13.37
CA TYR A 350 7.57 -6.88 14.22
C TYR A 350 6.88 -6.94 15.59
N ALA A 351 5.61 -7.33 15.64
CA ALA A 351 4.86 -7.52 16.90
C ALA A 351 5.44 -8.68 17.73
N THR A 352 5.86 -9.78 17.09
CA THR A 352 6.53 -10.91 17.75
C THR A 352 7.88 -10.47 18.33
N GLY A 353 8.66 -9.67 17.61
CA GLY A 353 9.91 -9.09 18.12
C GLY A 353 9.69 -8.25 19.38
N LYS A 354 8.74 -7.30 19.34
CA LYS A 354 8.39 -6.48 20.52
C LYS A 354 7.88 -7.29 21.72
N LEU A 355 7.14 -8.38 21.46
CA LEU A 355 6.64 -9.24 22.52
C LEU A 355 7.77 -10.00 23.21
N ILE A 356 8.76 -10.47 22.44
CA ILE A 356 9.97 -11.13 22.97
C ILE A 356 10.80 -10.14 23.79
N ASP A 357 10.97 -8.90 23.30
CA ASP A 357 11.68 -7.85 24.04
C ASP A 357 11.00 -7.55 25.39
N ALA A 358 9.66 -7.42 25.40
CA ALA A 358 8.90 -7.19 26.63
C ALA A 358 9.00 -8.37 27.62
N ILE A 359 8.99 -9.62 27.14
CA ILE A 359 9.19 -10.80 28.00
C ILE A 359 10.60 -10.80 28.59
N ASN A 360 11.63 -10.47 27.79
CA ASN A 360 13.01 -10.36 28.26
C ASN A 360 13.16 -9.26 29.33
N ASP A 361 12.52 -8.10 29.15
CA ASP A 361 12.55 -7.01 30.12
C ASP A 361 11.90 -7.41 31.44
N ILE A 362 10.69 -8.01 31.40
CA ILE A 362 10.02 -8.51 32.60
C ILE A 362 10.85 -9.61 33.29
N TYR A 363 11.49 -10.48 32.52
CA TYR A 363 12.36 -11.53 33.06
C TYR A 363 13.57 -10.93 33.79
N ARG A 364 14.24 -9.95 33.20
CA ARG A 364 15.37 -9.24 33.81
C ARG A 364 14.95 -8.49 35.08
N ASP A 365 13.80 -7.82 35.04
CA ASP A 365 13.28 -7.10 36.19
C ASP A 365 12.88 -8.04 37.34
N THR A 366 12.31 -9.21 37.01
CA THR A 366 11.80 -10.17 38.00
C THR A 366 12.92 -11.01 38.60
N LEU A 367 13.85 -11.52 37.78
CA LEU A 367 14.87 -12.48 38.21
C LEU A 367 16.27 -11.87 38.37
N LYS A 368 16.43 -10.56 38.08
CA LYS A 368 17.67 -9.80 38.21
C LYS A 368 18.87 -10.41 37.47
N ARG A 369 18.62 -11.10 36.36
CA ARG A 369 19.62 -11.69 35.47
C ARG A 369 19.12 -11.74 34.03
N ASP A 370 20.04 -11.82 33.08
CA ASP A 370 19.71 -12.02 31.67
C ASP A 370 19.19 -13.44 31.39
N PRO A 371 18.27 -13.61 30.42
CA PRO A 371 17.84 -14.93 29.98
C PRO A 371 19.00 -15.70 29.32
N GLY A 372 19.08 -17.01 29.57
CA GLY A 372 20.09 -17.87 28.95
C GLY A 372 19.89 -17.99 27.44
N ALA A 373 20.98 -18.16 26.68
CA ALA A 373 20.95 -18.20 25.21
C ALA A 373 20.05 -19.30 24.59
N SER A 374 19.63 -20.29 25.39
CA SER A 374 18.75 -21.38 24.99
C SER A 374 17.33 -21.31 25.60
N GLU A 375 17.00 -20.29 26.39
CA GLU A 375 15.69 -20.20 27.06
C GLU A 375 14.63 -19.58 26.12
N SER A 376 13.63 -20.38 25.77
CA SER A 376 12.51 -19.92 24.94
C SER A 376 11.59 -18.93 25.70
N PRO A 377 10.84 -18.05 25.00
CA PRO A 377 9.94 -17.07 25.65
C PRO A 377 8.89 -17.70 26.58
N LEU A 378 8.44 -18.92 26.29
CA LEU A 378 7.50 -19.66 27.13
C LEU A 378 8.15 -20.11 28.45
N GLU A 379 9.39 -20.61 28.38
CA GLU A 379 10.16 -20.99 29.58
C GLU A 379 10.47 -19.78 30.45
N GLN A 380 10.77 -18.64 29.84
CA GLN A 380 10.98 -17.38 30.55
C GLN A 380 9.71 -16.93 31.30
N THR A 381 8.56 -16.98 30.63
CA THR A 381 7.25 -16.63 31.22
C THR A 381 6.89 -17.54 32.40
N ASN A 382 7.11 -18.86 32.26
CA ASN A 382 6.85 -19.81 33.35
C ASN A 382 7.74 -19.54 34.58
N LYS A 383 9.00 -19.15 34.37
CA LYS A 383 9.90 -18.78 35.48
C LYS A 383 9.47 -17.51 36.20
N ILE A 384 9.00 -16.49 35.46
CA ILE A 384 8.42 -15.26 36.04
C ILE A 384 7.21 -15.62 36.93
N ILE A 385 6.29 -16.45 36.42
CA ILE A 385 5.09 -16.87 37.15
C ILE A 385 5.45 -17.61 38.44
N ASN A 386 6.42 -18.53 38.38
CA ASN A 386 6.85 -19.29 39.55
C ASN A 386 7.46 -18.37 40.62
N HIS A 387 8.33 -17.44 40.23
CA HIS A 387 8.95 -16.50 41.16
C HIS A 387 7.92 -15.58 41.85
N LEU A 388 6.92 -15.09 41.10
CA LEU A 388 5.85 -14.26 41.67
C LEU A 388 4.98 -15.05 42.66
N ASN A 389 4.75 -16.35 42.42
CA ASN A 389 4.02 -17.20 43.36
C ASN A 389 4.83 -17.45 44.65
N GLU A 390 6.15 -17.62 44.56
CA GLU A 390 7.04 -17.74 45.71
C GLU A 390 7.01 -16.47 46.59
N ILE A 391 7.17 -15.29 45.97
CA ILE A 391 7.09 -13.99 46.68
C ILE A 391 5.71 -13.83 47.35
N LYS A 392 4.63 -14.25 46.70
CA LYS A 392 3.28 -14.15 47.25
C LYS A 392 3.08 -15.01 48.49
N GLU A 393 3.61 -16.23 48.49
CA GLU A 393 3.55 -17.11 49.67
C GLU A 393 4.43 -16.60 50.81
N GLU A 394 5.60 -16.04 50.51
CA GLU A 394 6.46 -15.38 51.51
C GLU A 394 5.80 -14.15 52.12
N SER A 395 5.15 -13.30 51.31
CA SER A 395 4.37 -12.16 51.78
C SER A 395 3.23 -12.56 52.72
N LYS A 396 2.47 -13.63 52.39
CA LYS A 396 1.43 -14.17 53.27
C LYS A 396 2.00 -14.68 54.59
N ARG A 397 3.20 -15.26 54.59
CA ARG A 397 3.88 -15.72 55.81
C ARG A 397 4.27 -14.54 56.70
N ILE A 398 4.87 -13.50 56.13
CA ILE A 398 5.24 -12.26 56.85
C ILE A 398 4.00 -11.58 57.44
N GLN A 399 2.89 -11.52 56.71
CA GLN A 399 1.64 -10.94 57.22
C GLN A 399 1.11 -11.68 58.45
N ARG A 400 1.11 -13.03 58.41
CA ARG A 400 0.70 -13.85 59.56
C ARG A 400 1.60 -13.67 60.77
N GLU A 401 2.88 -13.42 60.56
CA GLU A 401 3.86 -13.20 61.63
C GLU A 401 3.67 -11.81 62.28
N ASN A 402 3.42 -10.77 61.47
CA ASN A 402 3.06 -9.44 61.96
C ASN A 402 1.75 -9.47 62.78
N ASP A 403 0.71 -10.17 62.30
CA ASP A 403 -0.56 -10.28 63.01
C ASP A 403 -0.37 -10.95 64.39
N ARG A 404 0.51 -11.96 64.49
CA ARG A 404 0.86 -12.62 65.76
C ARG A 404 1.60 -11.68 66.72
N GLN A 405 2.58 -10.92 66.21
CA GLN A 405 3.32 -9.96 67.03
C GLN A 405 2.40 -8.85 67.57
N GLN A 406 1.45 -8.37 66.74
CA GLN A 406 0.48 -7.37 67.15
C GLN A 406 -0.45 -7.88 68.26
N GLN A 407 -0.91 -9.14 68.17
CA GLN A 407 -1.73 -9.75 69.22
C GLN A 407 -0.99 -9.88 70.55
N GLN A 408 0.31 -10.23 70.54
CA GLN A 408 1.14 -10.27 71.75
C GLN A 408 1.29 -8.88 72.38
N LEU A 409 1.49 -7.85 71.56
CA LEU A 409 1.65 -6.48 72.02
C LEU A 409 0.36 -5.93 72.68
N ASP A 410 -0.80 -6.28 72.13
CA ASP A 410 -2.10 -5.90 72.70
C ASP A 410 -2.42 -6.63 74.00
N GLN A 411 -2.00 -7.90 74.16
CA GLN A 411 -2.10 -8.61 75.43
C GLN A 411 -1.24 -7.95 76.53
N LEU A 412 0.00 -7.60 76.20
CA LEU A 412 0.91 -6.93 77.14
C LEU A 412 0.37 -5.58 77.60
N LYS A 413 -0.20 -4.78 76.69
CA LYS A 413 -0.85 -3.50 77.05
C LYS A 413 -1.99 -3.67 78.05
N ARG A 414 -2.87 -4.67 77.83
CA ARG A 414 -3.99 -4.95 78.75
C ARG A 414 -3.53 -5.39 80.13
N GLN A 415 -2.49 -6.23 80.21
CA GLN A 415 -1.90 -6.63 81.49
C GLN A 415 -1.33 -5.43 82.25
N ASN A 416 -0.67 -4.52 81.54
CA ASN A 416 -0.07 -3.33 82.15
C ASN A 416 -1.14 -2.32 82.66
N GLU A 417 -2.24 -2.15 81.93
CA GLU A 417 -3.37 -1.33 82.41
C GLU A 417 -4.06 -1.91 83.65
N LEU A 418 -4.21 -3.24 83.73
CA LEU A 418 -4.74 -3.92 84.91
C LEU A 418 -3.86 -3.69 86.14
N MET A 419 -2.53 -3.80 86.00
CA MET A 419 -1.60 -3.49 87.09
C MET A 419 -1.72 -2.04 87.56
N LYS A 420 -1.78 -1.07 86.65
CA LYS A 420 -1.94 0.35 87.03
C LYS A 420 -3.23 0.60 87.81
N ARG A 421 -4.34 -0.03 87.42
CA ARG A 421 -5.63 0.09 88.13
C ARG A 421 -5.58 -0.55 89.52
N GLN A 422 -4.89 -1.68 89.67
CA GLN A 422 -4.70 -2.30 90.99
C GLN A 422 -3.86 -1.41 91.90
N GLN A 423 -2.72 -0.89 91.42
CA GLN A 423 -1.87 0.02 92.20
C GLN A 423 -2.63 1.28 92.64
N PHE A 424 -3.47 1.85 91.77
CA PHE A 424 -4.27 3.02 92.10
C PHE A 424 -5.29 2.74 93.23
N ARG A 425 -6.01 1.62 93.16
CA ARG A 425 -6.96 1.21 94.23
C ARG A 425 -6.27 0.97 95.56
N TRP A 426 -5.07 0.39 95.52
CA TRP A 426 -4.23 0.18 96.70
C TRP A 426 -3.86 1.50 97.39
N PHE A 427 -3.50 2.50 96.60
CA PHE A 427 -3.19 3.84 97.09
C PHE A 427 -4.42 4.53 97.72
N GLU A 428 -5.59 4.45 97.08
CA GLU A 428 -6.83 5.03 97.63
C GLU A 428 -7.25 4.37 98.95
N LEU A 429 -7.18 3.03 99.03
CA LEU A 429 -7.55 2.29 100.23
C LEU A 429 -6.60 2.61 101.40
N ARG A 430 -5.28 2.68 101.14
CA ARG A 430 -4.27 3.13 102.11
C ARG A 430 -4.63 4.50 102.68
N LEU A 431 -4.90 5.48 101.81
CA LEU A 431 -5.26 6.83 102.23
C LEU A 431 -6.55 6.85 103.06
N LEU A 432 -7.56 6.08 102.65
CA LEU A 432 -8.83 5.98 103.36
C LEU A 432 -8.61 5.44 104.79
N ILE A 433 -7.87 4.35 104.94
CA ILE A 433 -7.60 3.73 106.24
C ILE A 433 -6.85 4.70 107.15
N VAL A 434 -5.79 5.33 106.64
CA VAL A 434 -5.02 6.33 107.41
C VAL A 434 -5.92 7.49 107.85
N ASN A 435 -6.76 8.02 106.96
CA ASN A 435 -7.70 9.10 107.30
C ASN A 435 -8.77 8.67 108.31
N ILE A 436 -9.24 7.42 108.26
CA ILE A 436 -10.17 6.88 109.26
C ILE A 436 -9.48 6.82 110.62
N ILE A 437 -8.26 6.29 110.68
CA ILE A 437 -7.49 6.21 111.93
C ILE A 437 -7.23 7.62 112.48
N GLU A 438 -6.84 8.58 111.63
CA GLU A 438 -6.64 9.98 111.98
C GLU A 438 -7.90 10.60 112.60
N LYS A 439 -9.08 10.39 111.98
CA LYS A 439 -10.35 10.89 112.52
C LYS A 439 -10.76 10.22 113.83
N LEU A 440 -10.54 8.92 113.97
CA LEU A 440 -10.88 8.17 115.17
C LEU A 440 -9.91 8.44 116.33
N TRP A 441 -8.68 8.86 116.03
CA TRP A 441 -7.67 9.16 117.03
C TRP A 441 -8.16 10.17 118.07
N HIS A 442 -8.82 11.23 117.61
CA HIS A 442 -9.40 12.26 118.48
C HIS A 442 -10.53 11.77 119.40
N LEU A 443 -11.16 10.64 119.07
CA LEU A 443 -12.24 10.03 119.85
C LEU A 443 -11.74 8.96 120.82
N MET A 444 -10.58 8.37 120.56
CA MET A 444 -10.08 7.20 121.28
C MET A 444 -9.04 7.52 122.36
N PHE A 445 -8.42 8.71 122.34
CA PHE A 445 -7.30 9.04 123.22
C PHE A 445 -7.55 10.34 124.02
N ASP A 446 -7.32 10.28 125.34
CA ASP A 446 -7.50 11.39 126.29
C ASP A 446 -6.46 12.52 126.11
N ARG A 447 -6.82 13.69 126.64
CA ARG A 447 -6.25 15.04 126.40
C ARG A 447 -4.72 15.16 126.47
N ASP A 448 -4.03 14.30 127.21
CA ASP A 448 -2.57 14.38 127.40
C ASP A 448 -1.75 13.78 126.23
N LEU A 449 -2.35 12.93 125.39
CA LEU A 449 -1.74 12.43 124.13
C LEU A 449 -2.01 13.34 122.91
N GLN A 450 -2.84 14.38 123.07
CA GLN A 450 -3.13 15.34 122.00
C GLN A 450 -1.93 16.25 121.70
N HIS A 451 -1.03 16.49 122.66
CA HIS A 451 0.09 17.42 122.48
C HIS A 451 1.15 16.90 121.49
N ASP A 452 1.43 15.59 121.49
CA ASP A 452 2.36 14.95 120.54
C ASP A 452 1.80 14.88 119.11
N PHE A 453 0.49 14.64 118.97
CA PHE A 453 -0.20 14.59 117.68
C PHE A 453 -0.21 15.96 116.97
N THR A 454 -0.35 17.05 117.73
CA THR A 454 -0.52 18.40 117.16
C THR A 454 0.81 19.02 116.70
N ASN A 455 1.93 18.70 117.37
CA ASN A 455 3.24 19.30 117.06
C ASN A 455 4.07 18.51 116.02
N ASP A 456 3.79 17.22 115.78
CA ASP A 456 4.53 16.39 114.82
C ASP A 456 3.61 15.53 113.92
N HIS A 457 2.42 16.05 113.61
CA HIS A 457 1.33 15.39 112.88
C HIS A 457 1.76 14.66 111.60
N GLN A 458 2.60 15.30 110.78
CA GLN A 458 3.05 14.72 109.51
C GLN A 458 3.92 13.46 109.72
N LYS A 459 4.81 13.47 110.72
CA LYS A 459 5.63 12.29 111.04
C LYS A 459 4.78 11.13 111.55
N TRP A 460 3.74 11.43 112.35
CA TRP A 460 2.77 10.40 112.78
C TRP A 460 2.03 9.82 111.57
N ARG A 461 1.54 10.68 110.67
CA ARG A 461 0.80 10.24 109.47
C ARG A 461 1.68 9.38 108.57
N ASP A 462 2.94 9.75 108.38
CA ASP A 462 3.90 8.98 107.58
C ASP A 462 4.20 7.62 108.24
N SER A 463 4.38 7.57 109.56
CA SER A 463 4.59 6.33 110.33
C SER A 463 3.38 5.39 110.24
N MET A 464 2.17 5.91 110.48
CA MET A 464 0.93 5.15 110.36
C MET A 464 0.71 4.63 108.95
N THR A 465 1.03 5.46 107.97
CA THR A 465 0.93 5.08 106.58
C THR A 465 1.86 3.91 106.24
N ASN A 466 3.08 3.89 106.77
CA ASN A 466 4.00 2.78 106.61
C ASN A 466 3.52 1.50 107.33
N GLN A 467 2.91 1.63 108.50
CA GLN A 467 2.32 0.50 109.21
C GLN A 467 1.13 -0.10 108.45
N VAL A 468 0.21 0.75 107.97
CA VAL A 468 -0.93 0.34 107.14
C VAL A 468 -0.44 -0.34 105.86
N ASN A 469 0.58 0.22 105.19
CA ASN A 469 1.19 -0.42 104.02
C ASN A 469 1.72 -1.82 104.32
N LYS A 470 2.45 -1.98 105.43
CA LYS A 470 3.03 -3.26 105.83
C LYS A 470 1.94 -4.27 106.12
N GLU A 471 0.88 -3.87 106.82
CA GLU A 471 -0.20 -4.76 107.20
C GLU A 471 -1.09 -5.15 106.03
N MET A 472 -1.40 -4.20 105.14
CA MET A 472 -2.11 -4.52 103.91
C MET A 472 -1.27 -5.47 103.03
N TYR A 473 0.06 -5.26 102.92
CA TYR A 473 0.94 -6.17 102.18
C TYR A 473 0.99 -7.58 102.78
N ASN A 474 0.96 -7.70 104.11
CA ASN A 474 0.93 -9.00 104.81
C ASN A 474 -0.38 -9.78 104.59
N GLN A 475 -1.48 -9.10 104.22
CA GLN A 475 -2.77 -9.73 103.93
C GLN A 475 -2.91 -10.20 102.46
N LEU A 476 -1.93 -9.89 101.60
CA LEU A 476 -1.88 -10.38 100.22
C LEU A 476 -1.44 -11.85 100.14
N ASP A 477 -1.88 -12.56 99.11
CA ASP A 477 -1.37 -13.89 98.80
C ASP A 477 0.07 -13.84 98.23
N GLN A 478 0.76 -15.00 98.20
CA GLN A 478 2.17 -15.07 97.79
C GLN A 478 2.43 -14.66 96.33
N ASP A 479 1.43 -14.80 95.44
CA ASP A 479 1.58 -14.43 94.02
C ASP A 479 1.38 -12.92 93.83
N GLN A 480 0.47 -12.31 94.59
CA GLN A 480 0.28 -10.86 94.64
C GLN A 480 1.47 -10.14 95.26
N GLN A 481 2.08 -10.71 96.30
CA GLN A 481 3.32 -10.19 96.89
C GLN A 481 4.51 -10.21 95.92
N LYS A 482 4.59 -11.18 95.01
CA LYS A 482 5.66 -11.20 93.98
C LYS A 482 5.49 -10.13 92.89
N GLN A 483 4.25 -9.69 92.64
CA GLN A 483 3.96 -8.67 91.62
C GLN A 483 4.11 -7.24 92.15
N LEU A 484 4.05 -7.05 93.47
CA LEU A 484 4.20 -5.76 94.15
C LEU A 484 5.53 -5.74 94.91
N ASN A 485 6.48 -4.89 94.53
CA ASN A 485 7.71 -4.74 95.30
C ASN A 485 7.39 -4.37 96.77
N ALA A 486 7.97 -5.10 97.72
CA ALA A 486 7.78 -4.83 99.16
C ALA A 486 8.09 -3.35 99.46
N PRO A 487 7.27 -2.66 100.30
CA PRO A 487 7.49 -1.25 100.59
C PRO A 487 8.84 -1.09 101.30
N ASN A 488 9.79 -0.43 100.61
CA ASN A 488 11.10 -0.12 101.17
C ASN A 488 10.94 0.71 102.45
N GLN A 489 11.56 0.27 103.55
CA GLN A 489 11.78 1.08 104.74
C GLN A 489 12.75 2.22 104.39
N SER A 490 12.29 3.29 103.76
CA SER A 490 13.12 4.49 103.60
C SER A 490 12.86 5.45 104.76
N ASN A 491 13.88 5.61 105.60
CA ASN A 491 14.00 6.69 106.57
C ASN A 491 13.65 8.04 105.91
N GLY A 492 12.88 8.86 106.64
CA GLY A 492 12.47 10.18 106.19
C GLY A 492 13.66 11.03 105.79
N HIS A 493 13.72 11.41 104.51
CA HIS A 493 14.03 12.74 104.01
C HIS A 493 14.09 12.70 102.47
N ASN A 494 13.53 13.76 101.85
CA ASN A 494 13.62 14.16 100.44
C ASN A 494 12.68 13.47 99.44
N LEU A 495 11.50 14.06 99.29
CA LEU A 495 10.81 14.16 97.99
C LEU A 495 11.00 15.61 97.48
N GLU A 496 12.02 15.84 96.67
CA GLU A 496 12.03 16.94 95.70
C GLU A 496 12.38 16.39 94.31
N ARG A 497 11.53 16.79 93.35
CA ARG A 497 11.49 16.56 91.88
C ARG A 497 10.84 15.29 91.38
#